data_AF-A0A3D3G1E8-F1
#
_entry.id   AF-A0A3D3G1E8-F1
#
_cell.length_a   1.000
_cell.length_b   1.000
_cell.length_c   1.000
_cell.angle_alpha   90.00
_cell.angle_beta   90.00
_cell.angle_gamma   90.00
#
_symmetry.space_group_name_H-M   'P 1'
#
loop_
_entity.id
_entity.type
_entity.pdbx_description
1 polymer ?
#
loop_
_entity_poly.entity_id
_entity_poly.type
_entity_poly.pdbx_seq_one_letter_code
_entity_poly.pdbx_strand_id
1 'polypeptide(L)'
;LICWGLLKALRLDSLKMQAIQEARITPRAIHNPRSWQQRLGLIMHYPHSRDEVEHYIKSTVAQAFQHIQHEFKRRNLEVSIETLEDGLLLRVDHRNEINFIYKVVSRETTPPSFMTEAQSATDHEYYQAEVFLREGGQNYDVMEWTQEDLLQDILDQYERHLYFLNVIRS
;
A
#
# COMPACT_ATOMS: atom_id res chain seq x y z
N LEU A 1 40.16 -5.38 18.42
CA LEU A 1 39.70 -4.52 17.30
C LEU A 1 39.00 -5.31 16.18
N ILE A 2 39.51 -6.49 15.77
CA ILE A 2 38.88 -7.34 14.73
C ILE A 2 37.48 -7.84 15.12
N CYS A 3 37.28 -8.31 16.35
CA CYS A 3 35.98 -8.84 16.79
C CYS A 3 34.87 -7.77 16.83
N TRP A 4 35.23 -6.52 17.11
CA TRP A 4 34.29 -5.38 17.09
C TRP A 4 33.85 -5.04 15.65
N GLY A 5 34.77 -5.14 14.69
CA GLY A 5 34.47 -5.00 13.27
C GLY A 5 33.52 -6.10 12.78
N LEU A 6 33.74 -7.35 13.19
CA LEU A 6 32.90 -8.49 12.81
C LEU A 6 31.47 -8.39 13.38
N LEU A 7 31.34 -8.01 14.66
CA LEU A 7 30.03 -7.77 15.30
C LEU A 7 29.25 -6.63 14.62
N LYS A 8 29.94 -5.56 14.24
CA LYS A 8 29.31 -4.44 13.51
C LYS A 8 28.86 -4.86 12.11
N ALA A 9 29.65 -5.67 11.41
CA ALA A 9 29.30 -6.21 10.09
C ALA A 9 28.08 -7.15 10.17
N LEU A 10 28.07 -8.09 11.12
CA LEU A 10 26.93 -8.99 11.35
C LEU A 10 25.64 -8.24 11.67
N ARG A 11 25.70 -7.17 12.46
CA ARG A 11 24.53 -6.33 12.78
C ARG A 11 24.03 -5.57 11.55
N LEU A 12 24.92 -5.10 10.68
CA LEU A 12 24.54 -4.46 9.42
C LEU A 12 23.89 -5.46 8.46
N ASP A 13 24.44 -6.67 8.35
CA ASP A 13 23.86 -7.73 7.53
C ASP A 13 22.48 -8.16 8.03
N SER A 14 22.29 -8.27 9.35
CA SER A 14 20.96 -8.58 9.91
C SER A 14 19.94 -7.49 9.62
N LEU A 15 20.33 -6.21 9.79
CA LEU A 15 19.48 -5.07 9.44
C LEU A 15 19.16 -5.02 7.95
N LYS A 16 20.13 -5.34 7.08
CA LYS A 16 19.92 -5.40 5.63
C LYS A 16 18.96 -6.54 5.25
N MET A 17 19.10 -7.71 5.86
CA MET A 17 18.17 -8.82 5.64
C MET A 17 16.75 -8.46 6.09
N GLN A 18 16.60 -7.86 7.28
CA GLN A 18 15.31 -7.37 7.76
C GLN A 18 14.72 -6.34 6.79
N ALA A 19 15.50 -5.35 6.38
CA ALA A 19 15.06 -4.31 5.45
C ALA A 19 14.63 -4.89 4.09
N ILE A 20 15.30 -5.93 3.56
CA ILE A 20 14.89 -6.58 2.30
C ILE A 20 13.57 -7.33 2.47
N GLN A 21 13.37 -8.01 3.61
CA GLN A 21 12.13 -8.74 3.88
C GLN A 21 10.96 -7.79 4.16
N GLU A 22 11.24 -6.65 4.80
CA GLU A 22 10.28 -5.61 5.09
C GLU A 22 10.04 -4.67 3.90
N ALA A 23 10.93 -4.64 2.91
CA ALA A 23 10.78 -3.75 1.76
C ALA A 23 9.56 -4.17 0.94
N ARG A 24 8.52 -3.34 0.97
CA ARG A 24 7.38 -3.54 0.09
C ARG A 24 7.74 -3.12 -1.33
N ILE A 25 7.75 -4.09 -2.23
CA ILE A 25 7.98 -3.85 -3.66
C ILE A 25 6.63 -3.53 -4.29
N THR A 26 6.56 -2.38 -4.97
CA THR A 26 5.41 -2.03 -5.79
C THR A 26 5.03 -3.19 -6.72
N PRO A 27 3.75 -3.64 -6.72
CA PRO A 27 3.27 -4.65 -7.64
C PRO A 27 3.59 -4.27 -9.09
N ARG A 28 3.75 -5.29 -9.93
CA ARG A 28 3.93 -5.10 -11.36
C ARG A 28 2.66 -5.57 -12.06
N ALA A 29 1.90 -4.62 -12.60
CA ALA A 29 0.84 -4.94 -13.55
C ALA A 29 1.34 -5.88 -14.66
N ILE A 30 0.61 -6.97 -14.90
CA ILE A 30 0.93 -7.95 -15.95
C ILE A 30 0.52 -7.39 -17.32
N HIS A 31 -0.63 -6.73 -17.36
CA HIS A 31 -1.14 -6.07 -18.55
C HIS A 31 -0.84 -4.57 -18.48
N ASN A 32 -0.30 -4.02 -19.58
CA ASN A 32 0.14 -2.63 -19.67
C ASN A 32 1.07 -2.21 -18.50
N PRO A 33 2.21 -2.90 -18.31
CA PRO A 33 3.11 -2.61 -17.22
C PRO A 33 3.63 -1.17 -17.30
N ARG A 34 3.75 -0.52 -16.15
CA ARG A 34 4.42 0.78 -16.05
C ARG A 34 5.84 0.72 -16.60
N SER A 35 6.26 1.81 -17.23
CA SER A 35 7.66 2.03 -17.60
C SER A 35 8.56 2.08 -16.37
N TRP A 36 9.84 1.78 -16.53
CA TRP A 36 10.80 1.85 -15.43
C TRP A 36 10.96 3.29 -14.91
N GLN A 37 10.73 4.31 -15.76
CA GLN A 37 10.73 5.72 -15.38
C GLN A 37 9.56 6.05 -14.45
N GLN A 38 8.35 5.57 -14.77
CA GLN A 38 7.19 5.70 -13.89
C GLN A 38 7.44 4.99 -12.56
N ARG A 39 8.02 3.79 -12.60
CA ARG A 39 8.39 3.07 -11.37
C ARG A 39 9.46 3.81 -10.56
N LEU A 40 10.42 4.46 -11.21
CA LEU A 40 11.40 5.30 -10.53
C LEU A 40 10.73 6.50 -9.87
N GLY A 41 9.73 7.12 -10.50
CA GLY A 41 8.92 8.19 -9.91
C GLY A 41 8.34 7.82 -8.54
N LEU A 42 7.74 6.63 -8.43
CA LEU A 42 7.22 6.11 -7.16
C LEU A 42 8.31 5.93 -6.09
N ILE A 43 9.46 5.40 -6.49
CA ILE A 43 10.59 5.15 -5.57
C ILE A 43 11.09 6.47 -4.99
N MET A 44 10.99 7.54 -5.77
CA MET A 44 11.39 8.87 -5.37
C MET A 44 10.41 9.52 -4.38
N HIS A 45 9.24 8.94 -4.07
CA HIS A 45 8.27 9.48 -3.09
C HIS A 45 8.10 11.01 -3.19
N TYR A 46 7.80 11.49 -4.39
CA TYR A 46 7.66 12.93 -4.58
C TYR A 46 6.55 13.48 -3.68
N PRO A 47 6.74 14.67 -3.10
CA PRO A 47 5.72 15.28 -2.27
C PRO A 47 4.45 15.55 -3.06
N HIS A 48 3.29 15.17 -2.51
CA HIS A 48 1.97 15.46 -3.07
C HIS A 48 1.16 16.36 -2.14
N SER A 49 0.30 17.19 -2.73
CA SER A 49 -0.68 17.97 -2.00
C SER A 49 -1.89 17.11 -1.59
N ARG A 50 -2.64 17.57 -0.58
CA ARG A 50 -3.87 16.91 -0.13
C ARG A 50 -4.88 16.71 -1.27
N ASP A 51 -5.07 17.73 -2.10
CA ASP A 51 -6.06 17.70 -3.18
C ASP A 51 -5.71 16.67 -4.26
N GLU A 52 -4.42 16.52 -4.59
CA GLU A 52 -3.94 15.49 -5.53
C GLU A 52 -4.22 14.07 -5.01
N VAL A 53 -3.93 13.83 -3.74
CA VAL A 53 -4.16 12.54 -3.08
C VAL A 53 -5.66 12.23 -3.00
N GLU A 54 -6.48 13.19 -2.58
CA GLU A 54 -7.93 13.02 -2.51
C GLU A 54 -8.53 12.78 -3.91
N HIS A 55 -8.04 13.47 -4.94
CA HIS A 55 -8.48 13.26 -6.31
C HIS A 55 -8.14 11.85 -6.79
N TYR A 56 -6.91 11.39 -6.53
CA TYR A 56 -6.46 10.04 -6.87
C TYR A 56 -7.33 8.95 -6.19
N ILE A 57 -7.67 9.14 -4.91
CA ILE A 57 -8.56 8.22 -4.18
C ILE A 57 -9.96 8.21 -4.79
N LYS A 58 -10.55 9.38 -5.06
CA LYS A 58 -11.91 9.51 -5.62
C LYS A 58 -12.02 9.03 -7.08
N SER A 59 -10.90 8.93 -7.79
CA SER A 59 -10.83 8.48 -9.20
C SER A 59 -10.31 7.05 -9.32
N THR A 60 -8.99 6.87 -9.33
CA THR A 60 -8.32 5.60 -9.62
C THR A 60 -8.63 4.52 -8.59
N VAL A 61 -8.57 4.85 -7.29
CA VAL A 61 -8.87 3.87 -6.23
C VAL A 61 -10.35 3.47 -6.25
N ALA A 62 -11.26 4.44 -6.39
CA ALA A 62 -12.68 4.17 -6.52
C ALA A 62 -12.98 3.21 -7.69
N GLN A 63 -12.36 3.43 -8.86
CA GLN A 63 -12.51 2.55 -10.02
C GLN A 63 -11.97 1.14 -9.74
N ALA A 64 -10.79 1.01 -9.14
CA ALA A 64 -10.23 -0.29 -8.76
C ALA A 64 -11.17 -1.05 -7.79
N PHE A 65 -11.69 -0.37 -6.77
CA PHE A 65 -12.63 -0.95 -5.82
C PHE A 65 -13.93 -1.40 -6.49
N GLN A 66 -14.47 -0.60 -7.40
CA GLN A 66 -15.68 -0.96 -8.15
C GLN A 66 -15.48 -2.21 -9.01
N HIS A 67 -14.32 -2.35 -9.66
CA HIS A 67 -13.97 -3.54 -10.43
C HIS A 67 -13.90 -4.81 -9.54
N ILE A 68 -13.21 -4.73 -8.40
CA ILE A 68 -13.17 -5.84 -7.44
C ILE A 68 -14.56 -6.18 -6.94
N GLN A 69 -15.35 -5.17 -6.53
CA GLN A 69 -16.71 -5.37 -6.06
C GLN A 69 -17.57 -6.09 -7.11
N HIS A 70 -17.49 -5.68 -8.38
CA HIS A 70 -18.22 -6.32 -9.47
C HIS A 70 -17.85 -7.80 -9.59
N GLU A 71 -16.55 -8.11 -9.69
CA GLU A 71 -16.07 -9.48 -9.85
C GLU A 71 -16.38 -10.37 -8.63
N PHE A 72 -16.31 -9.82 -7.42
CA PHE A 72 -16.59 -10.58 -6.20
C PHE A 72 -18.09 -10.84 -6.05
N LYS A 73 -18.96 -9.86 -6.36
CA LYS A 73 -20.41 -10.06 -6.39
C LYS A 73 -20.84 -11.10 -7.42
N ARG A 74 -20.19 -11.16 -8.59
CA ARG A 74 -20.40 -12.23 -9.59
C ARG A 74 -20.09 -13.63 -9.08
N ARG A 75 -19.29 -13.74 -8.01
CA ARG A 75 -18.93 -14.99 -7.32
C ARG A 75 -19.72 -15.18 -6.01
N ASN A 76 -20.83 -14.46 -5.85
CA ASN A 76 -21.73 -14.53 -4.70
C ASN A 76 -21.10 -14.13 -3.35
N LEU A 77 -20.04 -13.30 -3.37
CA LEU A 77 -19.50 -12.67 -2.17
C LEU A 77 -20.27 -11.38 -1.86
N GLU A 78 -20.47 -11.10 -0.58
CA GLU A 78 -21.04 -9.84 -0.11
C GLU A 78 -19.92 -8.81 0.01
N VAL A 79 -19.97 -7.77 -0.83
CA VAL A 79 -18.92 -6.75 -0.91
C VAL A 79 -19.54 -5.36 -0.91
N SER A 80 -18.99 -4.49 -0.06
CA SER A 80 -19.39 -3.09 0.09
C SER A 80 -18.19 -2.16 -0.10
N ILE A 81 -18.48 -0.95 -0.59
CA ILE A 81 -17.53 0.16 -0.65
C ILE A 81 -18.12 1.28 0.21
N GLU A 82 -17.36 1.75 1.19
CA GLU A 82 -17.76 2.83 2.08
C GLU A 82 -16.87 4.04 1.83
N THR A 83 -17.49 5.22 1.75
CA THR A 83 -16.77 6.49 1.72
C THR A 83 -16.47 6.94 3.15
N LEU A 84 -15.21 7.21 3.43
CA LEU A 84 -14.72 7.73 4.70
C LEU A 84 -14.47 9.25 4.57
N GLU A 85 -14.20 9.92 5.69
CA GLU A 85 -13.82 11.34 5.69
C GLU A 85 -12.50 11.57 4.93
N ASP A 86 -11.54 10.67 5.12
CA ASP A 86 -10.18 10.74 4.57
C ASP A 86 -9.94 9.76 3.42
N GLY A 87 -10.93 8.98 2.96
CA GLY A 87 -10.71 8.04 1.86
C GLY A 87 -11.82 7.04 1.58
N LEU A 88 -11.44 5.81 1.20
CA LEU A 88 -12.34 4.73 0.81
C LEU A 88 -12.02 3.42 1.52
N LEU A 89 -13.05 2.61 1.75
CA LEU A 89 -12.96 1.29 2.36
C LEU A 89 -13.66 0.25 1.48
N LEU A 90 -12.94 -0.80 1.09
CA LEU A 90 -13.50 -2.01 0.49
C LEU A 90 -13.64 -3.09 1.58
N ARG A 91 -14.85 -3.61 1.74
CA ARG A 91 -15.14 -4.68 2.70
C ARG A 91 -15.73 -5.89 2.00
N VAL A 92 -15.16 -7.06 2.27
CA VAL A 92 -15.68 -8.37 1.84
C VAL A 92 -16.15 -9.13 3.08
N ASP A 93 -17.43 -9.49 3.11
CA ASP A 93 -18.05 -10.14 4.25
C ASP A 93 -17.92 -11.68 4.16
N HIS A 94 -17.31 -12.27 5.18
CA HIS A 94 -17.11 -13.70 5.39
C HIS A 94 -18.01 -14.25 6.52
N ARG A 95 -19.10 -13.55 6.85
CA ARG A 95 -20.16 -13.95 7.78
C ARG A 95 -19.67 -14.14 9.22
N ASN A 96 -19.44 -15.39 9.61
CA ASN A 96 -19.01 -15.77 10.95
C ASN A 96 -17.49 -15.72 11.10
N GLU A 97 -16.77 -15.45 10.01
CA GLU A 97 -15.32 -15.28 10.01
C GLU A 97 -14.93 -13.80 10.05
N ILE A 98 -13.63 -13.56 10.19
CA ILE A 98 -13.08 -12.21 10.12
C ILE A 98 -13.24 -11.71 8.67
N ASN A 99 -13.84 -10.53 8.53
CA ASN A 99 -14.02 -9.89 7.23
C ASN A 99 -12.74 -9.21 6.75
N PHE A 100 -12.49 -9.31 5.44
CA PHE A 100 -11.41 -8.63 4.76
C PHE A 100 -11.74 -7.15 4.60
N ILE A 101 -10.79 -6.29 4.98
CA ILE A 101 -10.91 -4.84 4.90
C ILE A 101 -9.65 -4.27 4.24
N TYR A 102 -9.86 -3.53 3.16
CA TYR A 102 -8.80 -2.80 2.47
C TYR A 102 -9.21 -1.32 2.40
N LYS A 103 -8.46 -0.45 3.08
CA LYS A 103 -8.71 1.00 3.09
C LYS A 103 -7.60 1.72 2.35
N VAL A 104 -7.95 2.79 1.63
CA VAL A 104 -6.99 3.79 1.16
C VAL A 104 -7.43 5.13 1.71
N VAL A 105 -6.55 5.80 2.47
CA VAL A 105 -6.84 7.09 3.10
C VAL A 105 -5.73 8.10 2.86
N SER A 106 -6.11 9.37 2.76
CA SER A 106 -5.17 10.49 2.68
C SER A 106 -4.55 10.73 4.05
N ARG A 107 -3.22 10.72 4.11
CA ARG A 107 -2.46 10.90 5.36
C ARG A 107 -1.36 11.91 5.16
N GLU A 108 -1.21 12.80 6.13
CA GLU A 108 -0.06 13.68 6.22
C GLU A 108 1.21 12.86 6.46
N THR A 109 2.30 13.19 5.77
CA THR A 109 3.58 12.48 5.85
C THR A 109 4.74 13.47 5.80
N THR A 110 5.89 13.07 6.37
CA THR A 110 7.14 13.85 6.23
C THR A 110 8.02 13.17 5.19
N PRO A 111 8.51 13.91 4.17
CA PRO A 111 9.40 13.33 3.18
C PRO A 111 10.70 12.83 3.83
N PRO A 112 11.30 11.75 3.31
CA PRO A 112 12.52 11.21 3.88
C PRO A 112 13.66 12.22 3.96
N SER A 113 14.40 12.20 5.07
CA SER A 113 15.46 13.18 5.39
C SER A 113 16.59 13.25 4.34
N PHE A 114 16.83 12.16 3.60
CA PHE A 114 17.86 12.10 2.56
C PHE A 114 17.45 12.79 1.25
N MET A 115 16.17 13.10 1.07
CA MET A 115 15.67 13.89 -0.07
C MET A 115 15.68 15.39 0.25
N THR A 116 15.76 15.74 1.53
CA THR A 116 15.51 17.10 2.05
C THR A 116 16.73 18.02 1.98
N GLU A 117 17.92 17.52 1.62
CA GLU A 117 19.08 18.41 1.36
C GLU A 117 18.85 19.35 0.16
N ALA A 118 17.87 19.05 -0.71
CA ALA A 118 17.52 19.85 -1.89
C ALA A 118 16.35 20.84 -1.67
N GLN A 119 15.64 20.80 -0.55
CA GLN A 119 14.44 21.64 -0.33
C GLN A 119 14.53 22.35 1.01
N SER A 120 15.00 23.60 0.94
CA SER A 120 14.94 24.56 2.03
C SER A 120 13.48 24.88 2.33
N ALA A 121 13.06 24.67 3.59
CA ALA A 121 12.03 25.44 4.29
C ALA A 121 10.76 25.81 3.48
N THR A 122 9.99 24.81 3.04
CA THR A 122 8.58 25.06 2.67
C THR A 122 7.66 24.47 3.73
N ASP A 123 6.82 25.34 4.30
CA ASP A 123 5.78 25.10 5.31
C ASP A 123 4.58 24.30 4.75
N HIS A 124 4.84 23.41 3.78
CA HIS A 124 3.82 22.67 3.07
C HIS A 124 3.64 21.28 3.68
N GLU A 125 2.42 21.00 4.14
CA GLU A 125 1.99 19.66 4.53
C GLU A 125 2.00 18.75 3.30
N TYR A 126 2.66 17.60 3.40
CA TYR A 126 2.70 16.60 2.34
C TYR A 126 1.76 15.47 2.66
N TYR A 127 1.12 14.92 1.63
CA TYR A 127 0.13 13.87 1.78
C TYR A 127 0.49 12.64 0.94
N GLN A 128 0.04 11.48 1.41
CA GLN A 128 0.17 10.19 0.72
C GLN A 128 -1.16 9.45 0.70
N ALA A 129 -1.34 8.55 -0.28
CA ALA A 129 -2.49 7.67 -0.35
C ALA A 129 -2.13 6.36 0.37
N GLU A 130 -2.38 6.30 1.67
CA GLU A 130 -1.90 5.21 2.51
C GLU A 130 -2.92 4.08 2.65
N VAL A 131 -2.45 2.84 2.48
CA VAL A 131 -3.28 1.65 2.68
C VAL A 131 -3.27 1.17 4.13
N PHE A 132 -4.46 0.85 4.63
CA PHE A 132 -4.64 0.20 5.92
C PHE A 132 -5.42 -1.11 5.76
N LEU A 133 -4.85 -2.19 6.28
CA LEU A 133 -5.44 -3.53 6.33
C LEU A 133 -5.85 -3.87 7.76
N ARG A 134 -6.93 -4.64 7.93
CA ARG A 134 -7.42 -5.01 9.28
C ARG A 134 -6.51 -6.01 9.97
N GLU A 135 -5.95 -6.95 9.21
CA GLU A 135 -5.16 -8.09 9.69
C GLU A 135 -3.77 -7.67 10.21
N GLY A 136 -3.45 -6.39 10.13
CA GLY A 136 -2.10 -5.90 10.31
C GLY A 136 -1.31 -6.05 9.01
N GLY A 137 -0.58 -5.00 8.67
CA GLY A 137 0.26 -4.90 7.50
C GLY A 137 1.12 -3.66 7.67
N GLN A 138 2.21 -3.58 6.91
CA GLN A 138 2.90 -2.30 6.77
C GLN A 138 1.90 -1.34 6.13
N ASN A 139 1.70 -0.17 6.70
CA ASN A 139 0.98 0.87 6.01
C ASN A 139 1.91 1.43 4.93
N TYR A 140 1.41 1.60 3.72
CA TYR A 140 2.23 1.97 2.56
C TYR A 140 1.48 2.91 1.64
N ASP A 141 2.24 3.72 0.94
CA ASP A 141 1.73 4.62 -0.08
C ASP A 141 1.44 3.89 -1.40
N VAL A 142 0.26 4.15 -1.95
CA VAL A 142 -0.19 3.69 -3.27
C VAL A 142 -0.42 4.84 -4.25
N MET A 143 0.04 6.04 -3.92
CA MET A 143 -0.06 7.20 -4.81
C MET A 143 0.59 6.91 -6.17
N GLU A 144 -0.06 7.38 -7.24
CA GLU A 144 0.31 7.13 -8.64
C GLU A 144 0.38 5.65 -9.08
N TRP A 145 -0.17 4.72 -8.28
CA TRP A 145 -0.41 3.37 -8.77
C TRP A 145 -1.47 3.39 -9.87
N THR A 146 -1.31 2.53 -10.88
CA THR A 146 -2.37 2.37 -11.87
C THR A 146 -3.52 1.58 -11.25
N GLN A 147 -4.69 1.65 -11.88
CA GLN A 147 -5.81 0.80 -11.52
C GLN A 147 -5.40 -0.68 -11.49
N GLU A 148 -4.61 -1.15 -12.47
CA GLU A 148 -4.16 -2.54 -12.53
C GLU A 148 -3.22 -2.91 -11.38
N ASP A 149 -2.32 -2.01 -10.98
CA ASP A 149 -1.45 -2.26 -9.82
C ASP A 149 -2.27 -2.39 -8.52
N LEU A 150 -3.31 -1.56 -8.34
CA LEU A 150 -4.23 -1.65 -7.21
C LEU A 150 -5.04 -2.96 -7.24
N LEU A 151 -5.52 -3.37 -8.41
CA LEU A 151 -6.25 -4.64 -8.56
C LEU A 151 -5.39 -5.83 -8.15
N GLN A 152 -4.16 -5.90 -8.64
CA GLN A 152 -3.21 -6.98 -8.29
C GLN A 152 -2.94 -6.98 -6.79
N ASP A 153 -2.69 -5.81 -6.18
CA ASP A 153 -2.44 -5.76 -4.74
C ASP A 153 -3.64 -6.17 -3.90
N ILE A 154 -4.86 -5.71 -4.24
CA ILE A 154 -6.07 -6.09 -3.51
C ILE A 154 -6.25 -7.63 -3.57
N LEU A 155 -5.99 -8.24 -4.72
CA LEU A 155 -6.04 -9.70 -4.88
C LEU A 155 -4.96 -10.39 -4.03
N ASP A 156 -3.72 -9.93 -4.08
CA ASP A 156 -2.63 -10.45 -3.25
C ASP A 156 -2.95 -10.36 -1.75
N GLN A 157 -3.53 -9.24 -1.28
CA GLN A 157 -3.95 -9.09 0.11
C GLN A 157 -5.13 -10.01 0.45
N TYR A 158 -6.07 -10.19 -0.47
CA TYR A 158 -7.21 -11.08 -0.27
C TYR A 158 -6.77 -12.55 -0.20
N GLU A 159 -5.80 -12.98 -1.02
CA GLU A 159 -5.21 -14.31 -0.92
C GLU A 159 -4.54 -14.54 0.43
N ARG A 160 -3.76 -13.56 0.92
CA ARG A 160 -3.17 -13.61 2.26
C ARG A 160 -4.24 -13.70 3.36
N HIS A 161 -5.33 -12.96 3.22
CA HIS A 161 -6.46 -13.01 4.14
C HIS A 161 -7.09 -14.41 4.18
N LEU A 162 -7.35 -15.02 3.02
CA LEU A 162 -7.88 -16.39 2.95
C LEU A 162 -6.93 -17.42 3.57
N TYR A 163 -5.63 -17.28 3.35
CA TYR A 163 -4.63 -18.12 4.01
C TYR A 163 -4.68 -17.95 5.53
N PHE A 164 -4.76 -16.71 6.02
CA PHE A 164 -4.93 -16.42 7.44
C PHE A 164 -6.19 -17.09 8.03
N LEU A 165 -7.35 -16.97 7.36
CA LEU A 165 -8.58 -17.66 7.78
C LEU A 165 -8.42 -19.18 7.84
N ASN A 166 -7.65 -19.77 6.93
CA ASN A 166 -7.37 -21.21 6.94
C ASN A 166 -6.47 -21.62 8.12
N VAL A 167 -5.44 -20.82 8.43
CA VAL A 167 -4.53 -21.08 9.55
C VAL A 167 -5.23 -20.99 10.89
N ILE A 168 -6.10 -19.99 11.11
CA ILE A 168 -6.81 -19.84 12.41
C ILE A 168 -7.91 -20.89 12.65
N ARG A 169 -8.39 -21.55 11.59
CA ARG A 169 -9.36 -22.65 11.67
C ARG A 169 -8.71 -24.01 11.95
N SER A 170 -7.40 -24.13 11.71
CA SER A 170 -6.62 -25.37 11.87
C SER A 170 -6.14 -25.53 13.30
#